data_AF-A0A397WDD5-F1
#
_entry.id   AF-A0A397WDD5-F1
#
_cell.length_a   1.000
_cell.length_b   1.000
_cell.length_c   1.000
_cell.angle_alpha   90.00
_cell.angle_beta   90.00
_cell.angle_gamma   90.00
#
_symmetry.space_group_name_H-M   'P 1'
#
loop_
_entity.id
_entity.type
_entity.pdbx_description
1 polymer ?
#
loop_
_entity_poly.entity_id
_entity_poly.type
_entity_poly.pdbx_seq_one_letter_code
_entity_poly.pdbx_strand_id
1 'polypeptide(L)'
;MPLCNLNYSVDLLTLYLVFEDTKTSVDLIYRFVICENQRWWLGLDWTTNLFPNERPPWSNEYNELINDKDTFELPQRKVTETKSPENPNILIRKTIEWEWVDTDWWIDSEGATDKEGWEYFDNRWSNPSSKGGFRKYTRRRKWAKTAKMIETIQKIENPSNSTPNSDEKIEPNENTDDS
;
A
#
# COMPACT_ATOMS: atom_id res chain seq x y z
N MET A 1 -5.51 -3.39 -9.69
CA MET A 1 -5.13 -1.96 -9.73
C MET A 1 -6.39 -1.17 -10.07
N PRO A 2 -7.10 -0.55 -9.12
CA PRO A 2 -8.24 0.29 -9.46
C PRO A 2 -7.74 1.72 -9.70
N LEU A 3 -8.11 2.24 -10.87
CA LEU A 3 -7.93 3.63 -11.25
C LEU A 3 -8.96 4.48 -10.49
N CYS A 4 -8.50 5.29 -9.54
CA CYS A 4 -9.26 6.43 -9.05
C CYS A 4 -8.98 7.61 -9.99
N ASN A 5 -9.96 7.95 -10.82
CA ASN A 5 -9.97 9.22 -11.55
C ASN A 5 -10.29 10.35 -10.57
N LEU A 6 -9.24 10.99 -10.07
CA LEU A 6 -9.24 12.40 -9.69
C LEU A 6 -8.14 13.06 -10.52
N ASN A 7 -8.54 13.93 -11.44
CA ASN A 7 -7.65 14.73 -12.28
C ASN A 7 -6.93 15.77 -11.42
N TYR A 8 -5.92 15.36 -10.66
CA TYR A 8 -4.79 16.17 -10.21
C TYR A 8 -3.61 15.23 -9.96
N SER A 9 -3.09 14.62 -11.02
CA SER A 9 -1.77 13.96 -10.98
C SER A 9 -0.69 15.03 -11.08
N VAL A 10 -0.53 15.83 -10.02
CA VAL A 10 0.78 16.45 -9.77
C VAL A 10 1.69 15.32 -9.31
N ASP A 11 2.60 14.90 -10.18
CA ASP A 11 3.61 13.91 -9.84
C ASP A 11 4.40 14.42 -8.61
N LEU A 12 4.44 13.63 -7.55
CA LEU A 12 5.12 13.98 -6.30
C LEU A 12 6.62 14.24 -6.53
N LEU A 13 7.21 13.64 -7.57
CA LEU A 13 8.59 13.96 -7.99
C LEU A 13 8.71 15.41 -8.47
N THR A 14 7.73 15.90 -9.22
CA THR A 14 7.68 17.29 -9.71
C THR A 14 7.44 18.26 -8.56
N LEU A 15 6.59 17.90 -7.59
CA LEU A 15 6.36 18.73 -6.40
C LEU A 15 7.63 18.82 -5.53
N TYR A 16 8.40 17.74 -5.41
CA TYR A 16 9.63 17.67 -4.61
C TYR A 16 10.84 18.39 -5.22
N LEU A 17 10.93 18.48 -6.55
CA LEU A 17 11.96 19.30 -7.21
C LEU A 17 11.75 20.81 -6.97
N VAL A 18 10.55 21.22 -6.56
CA VAL A 18 10.21 22.63 -6.27
C VAL A 18 10.43 23.02 -4.80
N PHE A 19 10.43 22.06 -3.87
CA PHE A 19 10.63 22.34 -2.44
C PHE A 19 12.11 22.26 -2.02
N GLU A 20 12.55 23.24 -1.22
CA GLU A 20 13.89 23.32 -0.62
C GLU A 20 14.12 22.29 0.51
N ASP A 21 13.05 21.66 1.01
CA ASP A 21 13.13 20.73 2.14
C ASP A 21 13.90 19.45 1.79
N THR A 22 14.78 19.03 2.70
CA THR A 22 15.58 17.80 2.57
C THR A 22 14.76 16.53 2.81
N LYS A 23 13.54 16.67 3.35
CA LYS A 23 12.60 15.59 3.62
C LYS A 23 11.16 16.08 3.49
N THR A 24 10.34 15.35 2.75
CA THR A 24 8.89 15.57 2.63
C THR A 24 8.16 14.28 2.96
N SER A 25 6.99 14.37 3.59
CA SER A 25 6.11 13.22 3.88
C SER A 25 4.67 13.54 3.50
N VAL A 26 3.99 12.59 2.85
CA VAL A 26 2.58 12.68 2.50
C VAL A 26 1.86 11.42 2.96
N ASP A 27 0.68 11.61 3.53
CA ASP A 27 -0.19 10.52 3.97
C ASP A 27 -1.38 10.40 3.02
N LEU A 28 -1.63 9.19 2.52
CA LEU A 28 -2.77 8.86 1.66
C LEU A 28 -3.61 7.76 2.31
N ILE A 29 -4.92 7.98 2.43
CA ILE A 29 -5.84 6.98 3.00
C ILE A 29 -6.36 6.06 1.90
N TYR A 30 -6.20 4.76 2.11
CA TYR A 30 -6.73 3.72 1.24
C TYR A 30 -7.74 2.86 1.97
N ARG A 31 -8.78 2.46 1.25
CA ARG A 31 -9.75 1.46 1.70
C ARG A 31 -9.35 0.10 1.13
N PHE A 32 -9.07 -0.85 2.01
CA PHE A 32 -8.89 -2.25 1.65
C PHE A 32 -10.23 -2.97 1.71
N VAL A 33 -10.51 -3.83 0.73
CA VAL A 33 -11.72 -4.65 0.67
C VAL A 33 -11.31 -6.11 0.44
N ILE A 34 -11.76 -6.98 1.33
CA ILE A 34 -11.65 -8.44 1.18
C ILE A 34 -13.05 -9.05 1.17
N CYS A 35 -13.18 -10.16 0.47
CA CYS A 35 -14.43 -10.85 0.23
C CYS A 35 -14.39 -12.22 0.90
N GLU A 36 -15.37 -12.49 1.74
CA GLU A 36 -15.66 -13.81 2.28
C GLU A 36 -16.71 -14.48 1.38
N ASN A 37 -16.35 -15.63 0.80
CA ASN A 37 -17.14 -16.36 -0.20
C ASN A 37 -17.59 -17.70 0.37
N GLN A 38 -18.87 -18.04 0.20
CA GLN A 38 -19.44 -19.29 0.68
C GLN A 38 -20.39 -19.92 -0.33
N ARG A 39 -20.55 -21.25 -0.24
CA ARG A 39 -21.52 -22.04 -1.00
C ARG A 39 -22.49 -22.75 -0.09
N TRP A 40 -23.75 -22.80 -0.50
CA TRP A 40 -24.76 -23.64 0.13
C TRP A 40 -24.61 -25.11 -0.30
N TRP A 41 -24.55 -26.00 0.68
CA TRP A 41 -24.50 -27.44 0.49
C TRP A 41 -25.66 -28.12 1.22
N LEU A 42 -26.34 -29.04 0.53
CA LEU A 42 -27.39 -29.85 1.12
C LEU A 42 -26.83 -30.62 2.33
N GLY A 43 -27.36 -30.35 3.52
CA GLY A 43 -26.95 -30.99 4.77
C GLY A 43 -25.77 -30.34 5.51
N LEU A 44 -25.09 -29.36 4.91
CA LEU A 44 -23.98 -28.62 5.56
C LEU A 44 -24.22 -27.10 5.63
N ASP A 45 -25.31 -26.62 5.02
CA ASP A 45 -25.62 -25.19 4.90
C ASP A 45 -24.51 -24.43 4.15
N TRP A 46 -24.34 -23.13 4.43
CA TRP A 46 -23.27 -22.30 3.87
C TRP A 46 -21.90 -22.68 4.42
N THR A 47 -20.98 -23.04 3.52
CA THR A 47 -19.61 -23.40 3.88
C THR A 47 -18.57 -22.74 2.96
N THR A 48 -17.31 -22.78 3.38
CA THR A 48 -16.14 -22.38 2.59
C THR A 48 -15.66 -23.48 1.62
N ASN A 49 -16.39 -24.59 1.48
CA ASN A 49 -16.08 -25.63 0.50
C ASN A 49 -16.58 -25.20 -0.88
N LEU A 50 -15.78 -24.42 -1.59
CA LEU A 50 -16.10 -23.96 -2.95
C LEU A 50 -15.62 -24.95 -4.02
N PHE A 51 -16.17 -24.86 -5.24
CA PHE A 51 -15.64 -25.68 -6.33
C PHE A 51 -14.27 -25.16 -6.79
N PRO A 52 -13.40 -26.01 -7.35
CA PRO A 52 -12.05 -25.59 -7.78
C PRO A 52 -12.02 -24.46 -8.82
N ASN A 53 -13.04 -24.36 -9.67
CA ASN A 53 -13.12 -23.36 -10.75
C ASN A 53 -13.86 -22.07 -10.33
N GLU A 54 -13.90 -21.78 -9.04
CA GLU A 54 -14.61 -20.65 -8.48
C GLU A 54 -13.71 -19.74 -7.66
N ARG A 55 -14.32 -18.70 -7.10
CA ARG A 55 -13.68 -17.78 -6.18
C ARG A 55 -13.19 -18.54 -4.94
N PRO A 56 -12.01 -18.22 -4.39
CA PRO A 56 -11.53 -18.81 -3.15
C PRO A 56 -12.38 -18.36 -1.94
N PRO A 57 -12.33 -19.05 -0.79
CA PRO A 57 -13.09 -18.69 0.41
C PRO A 57 -12.86 -17.26 0.87
N TRP A 58 -11.62 -16.79 0.75
CA TRP A 58 -11.22 -15.40 0.98
C TRP A 58 -10.55 -14.88 -0.28
N SER A 59 -11.06 -13.76 -0.79
CA SER A 59 -10.55 -13.16 -2.02
C SER A 59 -10.46 -11.64 -1.94
N ASN A 60 -9.67 -11.02 -2.81
CA ASN A 60 -9.82 -9.59 -3.08
C ASN A 60 -11.01 -9.32 -4.03
N GLU A 61 -11.22 -8.06 -4.40
CA GLU A 61 -12.29 -7.64 -5.32
C GLU A 61 -12.16 -8.22 -6.73
N TYR A 62 -10.95 -8.64 -7.12
CA TYR A 62 -10.64 -9.28 -8.40
C TYR A 62 -10.81 -10.81 -8.35
N ASN A 63 -11.28 -11.35 -7.22
CA ASN A 63 -11.44 -12.79 -6.95
C ASN A 63 -10.12 -13.57 -6.85
N GLU A 64 -9.01 -12.89 -6.58
CA GLU A 64 -7.72 -13.53 -6.34
C GLU A 64 -7.64 -13.97 -4.88
N LEU A 65 -6.96 -15.09 -4.62
CA LEU A 65 -6.78 -15.64 -3.28
C LEU A 65 -6.04 -14.66 -2.38
N ILE A 66 -6.54 -14.51 -1.16
CA ILE A 66 -5.90 -13.72 -0.13
C ILE A 66 -6.12 -14.34 1.26
N ASN A 67 -5.37 -13.85 2.24
CA ASN A 67 -5.56 -14.20 3.65
C ASN A 67 -6.93 -13.75 4.14
N ASP A 68 -7.43 -14.43 5.18
CA ASP A 68 -8.66 -14.02 5.85
C ASP A 68 -8.49 -12.70 6.61
N LYS A 69 -9.59 -12.14 7.11
CA LYS A 69 -9.59 -10.83 7.79
C LYS A 69 -8.67 -10.76 9.03
N ASP A 70 -8.43 -11.88 9.71
CA ASP A 70 -7.64 -11.93 10.94
C ASP A 70 -6.15 -12.12 10.66
N THR A 71 -5.81 -12.65 9.48
CA THR A 71 -4.43 -12.90 9.05
C THR A 71 -3.97 -12.02 7.88
N PHE A 72 -4.82 -11.11 7.40
CA PHE A 72 -4.47 -10.13 6.38
C PHE A 72 -3.48 -9.09 6.93
N GLU A 73 -2.35 -8.93 6.24
CA GLU A 73 -1.31 -7.98 6.61
C GLU A 73 -1.19 -6.86 5.57
N LEU A 74 -0.82 -5.67 6.04
CA LEU A 74 -0.49 -4.56 5.15
C LEU A 74 0.79 -4.87 4.37
N PRO A 75 0.97 -4.25 3.18
CA PRO A 75 2.21 -4.39 2.43
C PRO A 75 3.42 -3.97 3.27
N GLN A 76 4.51 -4.73 3.14
CA GLN A 76 5.76 -4.45 3.84
C GLN A 76 6.35 -3.10 3.43
N ARG A 77 7.10 -2.46 4.36
CA ARG A 77 7.85 -1.23 4.08
C ARG A 77 8.71 -1.40 2.84
N LYS A 78 8.61 -0.45 1.91
CA LYS A 78 9.41 -0.43 0.68
C LYS A 78 10.29 0.80 0.64
N VAL A 79 11.59 0.60 0.40
CA VAL A 79 12.55 1.68 0.17
C VAL A 79 13.05 1.61 -1.25
N THR A 80 13.15 2.74 -1.93
CA THR A 80 13.70 2.85 -3.29
C THR A 80 14.58 4.07 -3.35
N GLU A 81 15.75 3.93 -3.97
CA GLU A 81 16.74 4.99 -4.08
C GLU A 81 17.03 5.26 -5.54
N THR A 82 17.02 6.53 -5.93
CA THR A 82 17.33 6.99 -7.29
C THR A 82 18.28 8.18 -7.21
N LYS A 83 19.06 8.43 -8.26
CA LYS A 83 19.88 9.65 -8.31
C LYS A 83 19.00 10.84 -8.69
N SER A 84 19.29 12.01 -8.12
CA SER A 84 18.63 13.24 -8.54
C SER A 84 18.96 13.55 -10.00
N PRO A 85 17.96 13.91 -10.84
CA PRO A 85 18.19 14.36 -12.21
C PRO A 85 19.03 15.64 -12.29
N GLU A 86 18.94 16.51 -11.28
CA GLU A 86 19.60 17.82 -11.25
C GLU A 86 21.05 17.74 -10.75
N ASN A 87 21.30 16.88 -9.75
CA ASN A 87 22.62 16.73 -9.15
C ASN A 87 22.93 15.25 -8.88
N PRO A 88 23.87 14.64 -9.63
CA PRO A 88 24.25 13.24 -9.45
C PRO A 88 24.83 12.89 -8.06
N ASN A 89 25.26 13.88 -7.28
CA ASN A 89 25.76 13.69 -5.91
C ASN A 89 24.64 13.63 -4.86
N ILE A 90 23.39 13.86 -5.27
CA ILE A 90 22.21 13.77 -4.42
C ILE A 90 21.48 12.46 -4.75
N LEU A 91 21.26 11.65 -3.72
CA LEU A 91 20.40 10.47 -3.78
C LEU A 91 19.01 10.84 -3.27
N ILE A 92 17.98 10.48 -4.03
CA ILE A 92 16.58 10.58 -3.63
C ILE A 92 16.16 9.22 -3.06
N ARG A 93 15.89 9.18 -1.76
CA ARG A 93 15.33 8.00 -1.09
C ARG A 93 13.82 8.18 -0.93
N LYS A 94 13.05 7.27 -1.50
CA LYS A 94 11.61 7.12 -1.31
C LYS A 94 11.33 5.95 -0.38
N THR A 95 10.56 6.19 0.67
CA THR A 95 10.12 5.18 1.65
C THR A 95 8.60 5.17 1.69
N ILE A 96 8.00 3.99 1.51
CA ILE A 96 6.57 3.75 1.61
C ILE A 96 6.33 2.84 2.81
N GLU A 97 5.42 3.26 3.68
CA GLU A 97 5.00 2.54 4.87
C GLU A 97 3.48 2.51 4.96
N TRP A 98 2.95 1.54 5.70
CA TRP A 98 1.51 1.36 5.86
C TRP A 98 1.16 1.20 7.33
N GLU A 99 0.05 1.78 7.74
CA GLU A 99 -0.48 1.63 9.09
C GLU A 99 -2.01 1.59 9.03
N TRP A 100 -2.62 0.66 9.79
CA TRP A 100 -4.08 0.62 9.91
C TRP A 100 -4.58 1.88 10.60
N VAL A 101 -5.63 2.48 10.05
CA VAL A 101 -6.33 3.61 10.68
C VAL A 101 -7.44 3.07 11.57
N ASP A 102 -8.21 2.11 11.05
CA ASP A 102 -9.28 1.48 11.82
C ASP A 102 -8.75 0.33 12.67
N THR A 103 -9.34 0.15 13.85
CA THR A 103 -8.98 -0.96 14.75
C THR A 103 -9.43 -2.30 14.17
N ASP A 104 -10.66 -2.35 13.65
CA ASP A 104 -11.32 -3.57 13.17
C ASP A 104 -11.86 -3.42 11.75
N TRP A 105 -12.12 -4.57 11.12
CA TRP A 105 -12.84 -4.63 9.85
C TRP A 105 -14.33 -4.33 10.09
N TRP A 106 -14.97 -3.61 9.15
CA TRP A 106 -16.43 -3.48 9.12
C TRP A 106 -17.02 -4.15 7.89
N ILE A 107 -18.32 -4.46 7.97
CA ILE A 107 -19.08 -5.00 6.85
C ILE A 107 -19.35 -3.88 5.85
N ASP A 108 -18.92 -4.07 4.62
CA ASP A 108 -19.28 -3.21 3.50
C ASP A 108 -20.64 -3.63 2.93
N SER A 109 -21.68 -2.90 3.33
CA SER A 109 -23.06 -3.13 2.92
C SER A 109 -23.42 -2.53 1.55
N GLU A 110 -22.45 -1.98 0.79
CA GLU A 110 -22.72 -1.47 -0.55
C GLU A 110 -23.17 -2.59 -1.50
N GLY A 111 -24.36 -2.43 -2.08
CA GLY A 111 -24.93 -3.36 -3.06
C GLY A 111 -26.19 -4.05 -2.55
N ALA A 112 -26.49 -5.24 -3.10
CA ALA A 112 -27.67 -6.01 -2.74
C ALA A 112 -27.37 -6.92 -1.55
N THR A 113 -27.12 -6.32 -0.38
CA THR A 113 -26.77 -7.05 0.85
C THR A 113 -27.99 -7.25 1.77
N ASP A 114 -27.99 -8.34 2.53
CA ASP A 114 -28.89 -8.50 3.67
C ASP A 114 -28.41 -7.74 4.92
N LYS A 115 -29.10 -7.92 6.04
CA LYS A 115 -28.76 -7.25 7.31
C LYS A 115 -27.40 -7.66 7.89
N GLU A 116 -26.86 -8.80 7.46
CA GLU A 116 -25.57 -9.34 7.89
C GLU A 116 -24.47 -9.08 6.85
N GLY A 117 -24.77 -8.34 5.77
CA GLY A 117 -23.83 -8.00 4.72
C GLY A 117 -23.68 -9.05 3.63
N TRP A 118 -24.51 -10.10 3.61
CA TRP A 118 -24.43 -11.12 2.57
C TRP A 118 -25.15 -10.70 1.30
N GLU A 119 -24.44 -10.81 0.18
CA GLU A 119 -24.98 -10.73 -1.16
C GLU A 119 -25.08 -12.15 -1.75
N TYR A 120 -26.26 -12.53 -2.26
CA TYR A 120 -26.56 -13.88 -2.72
C TYR A 120 -26.62 -13.99 -4.24
N PHE A 121 -26.04 -15.06 -4.78
CA PHE A 121 -25.89 -15.29 -6.21
C PHE A 121 -26.30 -16.70 -6.61
N ASP A 122 -26.49 -16.91 -7.91
CA ASP A 122 -26.66 -18.25 -8.48
C ASP A 122 -25.33 -19.04 -8.53
N ASN A 123 -25.35 -20.22 -9.17
CA ASN A 123 -24.16 -21.08 -9.32
C ASN A 123 -23.03 -20.45 -10.17
N ARG A 124 -23.31 -19.38 -10.91
CA ARG A 124 -22.34 -18.68 -11.76
C ARG A 124 -21.89 -17.37 -11.12
N TRP A 125 -22.14 -17.18 -9.83
CA TRP A 125 -21.87 -15.93 -9.13
C TRP A 125 -22.52 -14.71 -9.81
N SER A 126 -23.64 -14.93 -10.47
CA SER A 126 -24.42 -13.94 -11.21
C SER A 126 -25.71 -13.61 -10.45
N ASN A 127 -26.40 -12.55 -10.91
CA ASN A 127 -27.71 -12.14 -10.38
C ASN A 127 -27.66 -11.84 -8.87
N PRO A 128 -26.94 -10.79 -8.42
CA PRO A 128 -26.87 -10.43 -7.00
C PRO A 128 -28.25 -10.13 -6.40
N SER A 129 -28.43 -10.43 -5.12
CA SER A 129 -29.68 -10.25 -4.39
C SER A 129 -29.41 -10.14 -2.89
N SER A 130 -30.15 -9.27 -2.20
CA SER A 130 -30.16 -9.17 -0.74
C SER A 130 -30.96 -10.29 -0.06
N LYS A 131 -31.54 -11.19 -0.85
CA LYS A 131 -32.31 -12.33 -0.39
C LYS A 131 -31.68 -13.62 -0.91
N GLY A 132 -31.33 -14.50 0.02
CA GLY A 132 -31.00 -15.89 -0.27
C GLY A 132 -32.22 -16.73 -0.67
N GLY A 133 -32.07 -18.04 -0.65
CA GLY A 133 -33.17 -18.99 -0.93
C GLY A 133 -33.22 -19.45 -2.38
N PHE A 134 -34.40 -19.44 -3.00
CA PHE A 134 -34.63 -20.11 -4.29
C PHE A 134 -33.63 -19.64 -5.37
N ARG A 135 -32.95 -20.61 -6.01
CA ARG A 135 -31.90 -20.41 -7.04
C ARG A 135 -30.67 -19.63 -6.58
N LYS A 136 -30.45 -19.47 -5.27
CA LYS A 136 -29.22 -18.92 -4.71
C LYS A 136 -28.39 -20.03 -4.10
N TYR A 137 -27.13 -20.09 -4.48
CA TYR A 137 -26.23 -21.19 -4.12
C TYR A 137 -24.87 -20.70 -3.66
N THR A 138 -24.52 -19.45 -3.97
CA THR A 138 -23.28 -18.81 -3.53
C THR A 138 -23.62 -17.49 -2.84
N ARG A 139 -22.79 -17.08 -1.88
CA ARG A 139 -22.91 -15.78 -1.21
C ARG A 139 -21.55 -15.16 -0.97
N ARG A 140 -21.52 -13.83 -0.93
CA ARG A 140 -20.32 -13.05 -0.63
C ARG A 140 -20.62 -12.01 0.43
N ARG A 141 -19.71 -11.83 1.38
CA ARG A 141 -19.71 -10.70 2.31
C ARG A 141 -18.42 -9.92 2.12
N LYS A 142 -18.54 -8.60 1.95
CA LYS A 142 -17.39 -7.71 1.81
C LYS A 142 -17.03 -7.14 3.18
N TRP A 143 -15.76 -7.21 3.51
CA TRP A 143 -15.16 -6.62 4.69
C TRP A 143 -14.23 -5.50 4.25
N ALA A 144 -14.35 -4.33 4.86
CA ALA A 144 -13.51 -3.19 4.58
C ALA A 144 -12.71 -2.75 5.81
N LYS A 145 -11.51 -2.22 5.58
CA LYS A 145 -10.64 -1.62 6.58
C LYS A 145 -9.80 -0.49 5.95
N THR A 146 -9.67 0.67 6.59
CA THR A 146 -8.80 1.74 6.04
C THR A 146 -7.40 1.70 6.63
N ALA A 147 -6.42 2.00 5.79
CA ALA A 147 -5.03 2.19 6.17
C ALA A 147 -4.47 3.46 5.56
N LYS A 148 -3.53 4.09 6.27
CA LYS A 148 -2.73 5.18 5.72
C LYS A 148 -1.48 4.60 5.06
N MET A 149 -1.20 5.04 3.86
CA MET A 149 0.09 4.91 3.21
C MET A 149 0.87 6.19 3.48
N ILE A 150 2.04 6.05 4.09
CA ILE A 150 2.95 7.16 4.39
C ILE A 150 4.06 7.09 3.36
N GLU A 151 4.14 8.10 2.48
CA GLU A 151 5.21 8.26 1.52
C GLU A 151 6.17 9.34 2.00
N THR A 152 7.42 8.96 2.30
CA THR A 152 8.50 9.87 2.65
C THR A 152 9.53 9.93 1.53
N ILE A 153 9.89 11.13 1.09
CA ILE A 153 10.97 11.40 0.13
C ILE A 153 12.08 12.18 0.83
N GLN A 154 13.35 11.78 0.66
CA GLN A 154 14.52 12.39 1.27
C GLN A 154 15.63 12.65 0.24
N LYS A 155 16.29 13.81 0.34
CA LYS A 155 17.52 14.19 -0.39
C LYS A 155 18.70 13.83 0.51
N ILE A 156 19.56 12.93 0.06
CA ILE A 156 20.75 12.49 0.78
C ILE A 156 21.96 12.92 -0.04
N GLU A 157 22.77 13.84 0.50
CA GLU A 157 24.04 14.22 -0.12
C GLU A 157 25.08 13.11 0.08
N ASN A 158 25.78 12.73 -0.98
CA ASN A 158 26.89 11.77 -0.87
C ASN A 158 28.09 12.44 -0.18
N PRO A 159 28.57 11.92 0.97
CA PRO A 159 29.68 12.54 1.72
C PRO A 159 31.06 12.39 1.05
N SER A 160 31.16 11.82 -0.16
CA SER A 160 32.46 11.48 -0.78
C SER A 160 33.18 12.62 -1.50
N ASN A 161 32.69 13.87 -1.43
CA ASN A 161 33.32 15.02 -2.12
C ASN A 161 33.70 16.20 -1.20
N SER A 162 33.70 16.04 0.13
CA SER A 162 34.37 17.02 0.99
C SER A 162 35.89 16.82 0.93
N THR A 163 36.54 17.42 -0.07
CA THR A 163 38.01 17.58 -0.10
C THR A 163 38.43 18.38 1.15
N PRO A 164 39.27 17.85 2.05
CA PRO A 164 39.93 18.69 3.04
C PRO A 164 40.89 19.61 2.28
N ASN A 165 40.61 20.91 2.33
CA ASN A 165 41.47 21.93 1.74
C ASN A 165 42.78 21.98 2.54
N SER A 166 43.78 21.21 2.14
CA SER A 166 45.13 21.28 2.71
C SER A 166 45.94 22.31 1.94
N ASP A 167 45.62 23.59 2.16
CA ASP A 167 46.48 24.72 1.83
C ASP A 167 46.81 25.47 3.12
N GLU A 168 47.74 24.92 3.90
CA GLU A 168 48.54 25.73 4.83
C GLU A 168 50.01 25.57 4.45
N LYS A 169 50.43 26.46 3.57
CA LYS A 169 51.82 26.71 3.19
C LYS A 169 52.50 27.42 4.36
N ILE A 170 53.37 26.74 5.09
CA ILE A 170 54.36 27.38 5.97
C ILE A 170 55.73 27.21 5.32
N GLU A 171 56.27 28.33 4.84
CA GLU A 171 57.63 28.47 4.32
C GLU A 171 58.71 28.31 5.41
N PRO A 172 59.96 27.99 5.03
CA PRO A 172 61.01 27.57 5.95
C PRO A 172 61.64 28.77 6.66
N ASN A 173 61.90 28.65 7.97
CA ASN A 173 62.76 29.61 8.66
C ASN A 173 64.15 29.02 8.88
N GLU A 174 65.11 29.63 8.20
CA GLU A 174 66.56 29.46 8.32
C GLU A 174 67.08 30.26 9.53
N ASN A 175 68.22 29.81 10.09
CA ASN A 175 69.10 30.46 11.08
C ASN A 175 68.67 30.33 12.56
N THR A 176 69.54 30.05 13.55
CA THR A 176 71.01 29.95 13.64
C THR A 176 71.37 29.32 14.99
N ASP A 177 72.49 28.59 15.04
CA ASP A 177 73.53 28.53 16.09
C ASP A 177 73.17 28.88 17.55
N ASP A 178 73.45 27.96 18.49
CA ASP A 178 74.46 28.13 19.56
C ASP A 178 74.42 26.97 20.59
N SER A 179 75.62 26.47 20.93
CA SER A 179 76.05 25.69 22.11
C SER A 179 75.82 24.17 22.18
#